data_AF-A0A3C2CKH2-F1
#
_entry.id   AF-A0A3C2CKH2-F1
#
_cell.length_a   1.000
_cell.length_b   1.000
_cell.length_c   1.000
_cell.angle_alpha   90.00
_cell.angle_beta   90.00
_cell.angle_gamma   90.00
#
_symmetry.space_group_name_H-M   'P 1'
#
loop_
_entity.id
_entity.type
_entity.pdbx_description
1 polymer ?
#
loop_
_entity_poly.entity_id
_entity_poly.type
_entity_poly.pdbx_seq_one_letter_code
_entity_poly.pdbx_strand_id
1 'polypeptide(L)'
;MTVQSQTPIELVKSVYSNLEDRLSSGRKALGRPLTLAEKILINHLENPTSTEMNRGVSYVDLHPDRVAMQDATAQMAWLQFMTAGLEEVQVPTTTHCDHLIQARIDGDTDLSVAVDNNSEVYDFLESVCAKYGAGFWKPGSGIIHQVILEQYAFPGGMMIGTDSHTPNAGGLGMIAIGVGGADAVDVMTGFPFNIKWPKIIGVRLTGELSGWTSSKDVILKVA
;
A
#
# COMPACT_ATOMS: atom_id res chain seq x y z
N MET A 1 -7.73 -13.05 -10.17
CA MET A 1 -6.90 -13.66 -9.08
C MET A 1 -7.79 -13.99 -7.87
N THR A 2 -7.57 -15.10 -7.14
CA THR A 2 -8.40 -15.42 -5.96
C THR A 2 -8.15 -14.43 -4.82
N VAL A 3 -9.22 -13.89 -4.21
CA VAL A 3 -9.13 -13.06 -3.01
C VAL A 3 -8.49 -13.87 -1.87
N GLN A 4 -7.36 -13.39 -1.35
CA GLN A 4 -6.67 -14.03 -0.23
C GLN A 4 -6.70 -13.12 1.00
N SER A 5 -6.95 -13.72 2.16
CA SER A 5 -6.91 -13.03 3.45
C SER A 5 -5.49 -12.60 3.85
N GLN A 6 -4.47 -13.09 3.15
CA GLN A 6 -3.05 -12.80 3.38
C GLN A 6 -2.32 -12.62 2.05
N THR A 7 -1.10 -12.08 2.09
CA THR A 7 -0.27 -11.97 0.88
C THR A 7 0.12 -13.36 0.36
N PRO A 8 -0.16 -13.69 -0.92
CA PRO A 8 0.17 -15.00 -1.48
C PRO A 8 1.68 -15.27 -1.45
N ILE A 9 2.09 -16.45 -0.99
CA ILE A 9 3.52 -16.80 -0.93
C ILE A 9 4.19 -16.81 -2.32
N GLU A 10 3.43 -17.14 -3.37
CA GLU A 10 3.94 -17.12 -4.74
C GLU A 10 4.22 -15.70 -5.24
N LEU A 11 3.46 -14.70 -4.77
CA LEU A 11 3.76 -13.29 -5.01
C LEU A 11 5.10 -12.93 -4.35
N VAL A 12 5.27 -13.27 -3.08
CA VAL A 12 6.51 -12.97 -2.33
C VAL A 12 7.72 -13.62 -3.00
N LYS A 13 7.60 -14.89 -3.42
CA LYS A 13 8.65 -15.60 -4.16
C LYS A 13 8.99 -14.92 -5.48
N SER A 14 7.99 -14.46 -6.23
CA SER A 14 8.17 -13.73 -7.50
C SER A 14 8.93 -12.41 -7.30
N VAL A 15 8.60 -11.66 -6.24
CA VAL A 15 9.32 -10.41 -5.91
C VAL A 15 10.80 -10.69 -5.64
N TYR A 16 11.12 -11.76 -4.91
CA TYR A 16 12.50 -12.08 -4.59
C TYR A 16 13.26 -12.80 -5.71
N SER A 17 12.59 -13.52 -6.61
CA SER A 17 13.27 -14.30 -7.65
C SER A 17 14.07 -13.43 -8.62
N ASN A 18 13.63 -12.19 -8.84
CA ASN A 18 14.28 -11.25 -9.75
C ASN A 18 15.24 -10.27 -9.06
N LEU A 19 15.35 -10.34 -7.72
CA LEU A 19 16.00 -9.29 -6.93
C LEU A 19 17.48 -9.12 -7.28
N GLU A 20 18.24 -10.21 -7.37
CA GLU A 20 19.69 -10.13 -7.59
C GLU A 20 20.03 -9.45 -8.93
N ASP A 21 19.37 -9.86 -10.01
CA ASP A 21 19.60 -9.33 -11.36
C ASP A 21 19.19 -7.86 -11.47
N ARG A 22 18.05 -7.51 -10.88
CA ARG A 22 17.55 -6.12 -10.88
C ARG A 22 18.44 -5.21 -10.07
N LEU A 23 18.92 -5.65 -8.90
CA LEU A 23 19.87 -4.89 -8.09
C LEU A 23 21.24 -4.77 -8.75
N SER A 24 21.72 -5.79 -9.47
CA SER A 24 22.94 -5.73 -10.26
C SER A 24 22.84 -4.65 -11.34
N SER A 25 21.73 -4.65 -12.09
CA SER A 25 21.42 -3.64 -13.11
C SER A 25 21.35 -2.23 -12.52
N GLY A 26 20.65 -2.06 -11.40
CA GLY A 26 20.54 -0.77 -10.71
C GLY A 26 21.88 -0.24 -10.18
N ARG A 27 22.74 -1.10 -9.63
CA ARG A 27 24.10 -0.72 -9.21
C ARG A 27 24.95 -0.27 -10.39
N LYS A 28 24.85 -0.97 -11.53
CA LYS A 28 25.56 -0.60 -12.76
C LYS A 28 25.08 0.75 -13.30
N ALA A 29 23.77 0.95 -13.35
CA ALA A 29 23.16 2.19 -13.84
C ALA A 29 23.52 3.41 -12.97
N LEU A 30 23.50 3.26 -11.64
CA LEU A 30 23.77 4.35 -10.70
C LEU A 30 25.25 4.54 -10.36
N GLY A 31 26.11 3.54 -10.60
CA GLY A 31 27.54 3.60 -10.31
C GLY A 31 27.89 3.73 -8.82
N ARG A 32 26.98 3.35 -7.91
CA ARG A 32 27.15 3.50 -6.46
C ARG A 32 26.36 2.46 -5.65
N PRO A 33 26.62 2.31 -4.34
CA PRO A 33 25.78 1.51 -3.46
C PRO A 33 24.32 2.01 -3.43
N LEU A 34 23.39 1.07 -3.25
CA LEU A 34 21.95 1.31 -3.20
C LEU A 34 21.46 1.34 -1.75
N THR A 35 20.60 2.30 -1.41
CA THR A 35 19.86 2.30 -0.15
C THR A 35 18.79 1.19 -0.14
N LEU A 36 18.20 0.89 1.02
CA LEU A 36 17.08 -0.07 1.09
C LEU A 36 15.91 0.37 0.19
N ALA A 37 15.51 1.64 0.28
CA ALA A 37 14.43 2.18 -0.56
C ALA A 37 14.75 2.05 -2.06
N GLU A 38 15.98 2.36 -2.47
CA GLU A 38 16.38 2.19 -3.88
C GLU A 38 16.35 0.74 -4.32
N LYS A 39 16.81 -0.20 -3.48
CA LYS A 39 16.74 -1.63 -3.80
C LYS A 39 15.30 -2.08 -4.08
N ILE A 40 14.37 -1.68 -3.22
CA ILE A 40 12.96 -2.05 -3.36
C ILE A 40 12.38 -1.38 -4.61
N LEU A 41 12.55 -0.08 -4.79
CA LEU A 41 12.02 0.63 -5.95
C LEU A 41 12.59 0.09 -7.27
N ILE A 42 13.89 -0.19 -7.35
CA ILE A 42 14.53 -0.78 -8.54
C ILE A 42 13.93 -2.16 -8.84
N ASN A 43 13.59 -2.94 -7.81
CA ASN A 43 12.96 -4.25 -7.98
C ASN A 43 11.55 -4.17 -8.60
N HIS A 44 10.89 -3.01 -8.50
CA HIS A 44 9.53 -2.80 -9.00
C HIS A 44 9.45 -1.89 -10.24
N LEU A 45 10.58 -1.40 -10.78
CA LEU A 45 10.58 -0.64 -12.05
C LEU A 45 9.98 -1.46 -13.20
N GLU A 46 9.31 -0.81 -14.14
CA GLU A 46 8.98 -1.43 -15.44
C GLU A 46 10.27 -1.92 -16.13
N ASN A 47 11.25 -1.03 -16.30
CA ASN A 47 12.47 -1.29 -17.08
C ASN A 47 13.76 -0.86 -16.35
N PRO A 48 14.32 -1.70 -15.44
CA PRO A 48 15.44 -1.30 -14.58
C PRO A 48 16.76 -1.02 -15.32
N THR A 49 16.88 -1.42 -16.59
CA THR A 49 18.09 -1.26 -17.41
C THR A 49 18.13 0.05 -18.20
N SER A 50 16.97 0.68 -18.45
CA SER A 50 16.85 1.87 -19.28
C SER A 50 16.24 3.07 -18.56
N THR A 51 15.66 2.88 -17.37
CA THR A 51 15.08 3.97 -16.59
C THR A 51 16.16 4.89 -16.00
N GLU A 52 16.04 6.18 -16.29
CA GLU A 52 16.83 7.22 -15.63
C GLU A 52 16.32 7.42 -14.19
N MET A 53 17.23 7.42 -13.20
CA MET A 53 16.90 7.41 -11.78
C MET A 53 17.49 8.63 -11.03
N ASN A 54 17.33 9.82 -11.61
CA ASN A 54 17.81 11.05 -10.97
C ASN A 54 16.88 11.46 -9.83
N ARG A 55 17.39 11.41 -8.59
CA ARG A 55 16.63 11.73 -7.37
C ARG A 55 16.00 13.12 -7.43
N GLY A 56 14.69 13.17 -7.30
CA GLY A 56 13.88 14.39 -7.32
C GLY A 56 13.68 15.01 -8.71
N VAL A 57 14.07 14.30 -9.79
CA VAL A 57 13.97 14.80 -11.18
C VAL A 57 13.23 13.81 -12.06
N SER A 58 13.72 12.57 -12.18
CA SER A 58 13.15 11.59 -13.11
C SER A 58 11.78 11.11 -12.63
N TYR A 59 10.84 10.94 -13.56
CA TYR A 59 9.63 10.16 -13.35
C TYR A 59 9.87 8.73 -13.80
N VAL A 60 9.35 7.78 -13.05
CA VAL A 60 9.52 6.35 -13.30
C VAL A 60 8.19 5.64 -13.21
N ASP A 61 8.10 4.53 -13.92
CA ASP A 61 6.97 3.62 -13.91
C ASP A 61 7.29 2.43 -13.01
N LEU A 62 6.43 2.18 -12.03
CA LEU A 62 6.58 1.11 -11.03
C LEU A 62 5.37 0.17 -11.06
N HIS A 63 5.58 -1.09 -10.68
CA HIS A 63 4.54 -2.09 -10.48
C HIS A 63 4.39 -2.43 -9.00
N PRO A 64 3.47 -1.79 -8.27
CA PRO A 64 3.17 -2.20 -6.90
C PRO A 64 2.59 -3.62 -6.86
N ASP A 65 2.94 -4.37 -5.83
CA ASP A 65 2.46 -5.74 -5.62
C ASP A 65 0.97 -5.81 -5.28
N ARG A 66 0.43 -4.72 -4.72
CA ARG A 66 -0.95 -4.66 -4.24
C ARG A 66 -1.47 -3.23 -4.08
N VAL A 67 -2.79 -3.14 -3.95
CA VAL A 67 -3.55 -1.94 -3.61
C VAL A 67 -4.33 -2.16 -2.31
N ALA A 68 -4.41 -1.13 -1.46
CA ALA A 68 -5.29 -1.11 -0.30
C ALA A 68 -6.10 0.20 -0.26
N MET A 69 -7.40 0.10 0.01
CA MET A 69 -8.28 1.26 0.07
C MET A 69 -9.08 1.23 1.36
N GLN A 70 -9.40 2.41 1.90
CA GLN A 70 -10.30 2.58 3.03
C GLN A 70 -11.65 3.09 2.55
N ASP A 71 -12.73 2.80 3.26
CA ASP A 71 -14.12 3.02 2.85
C ASP A 71 -14.49 4.47 2.48
N ALA A 72 -13.84 5.48 3.06
CA ALA A 72 -14.07 6.89 2.68
C ALA A 72 -13.47 7.25 1.30
N THR A 73 -12.40 6.59 0.86
CA THR A 73 -11.79 6.83 -0.47
C THR A 73 -12.08 5.73 -1.50
N ALA A 74 -12.38 4.51 -1.03
CA ALA A 74 -12.65 3.34 -1.85
C ALA A 74 -13.90 3.52 -2.71
N GLN A 75 -14.91 4.23 -2.20
CA GLN A 75 -16.16 4.48 -2.94
C GLN A 75 -15.87 5.09 -4.32
N MET A 76 -15.11 6.17 -4.35
CA MET A 76 -14.79 6.86 -5.60
C MET A 76 -13.80 6.09 -6.48
N ALA A 77 -12.83 5.40 -5.87
CA ALA A 77 -11.90 4.56 -6.62
C ALA A 77 -12.63 3.41 -7.32
N TRP A 78 -13.59 2.75 -6.65
CA TRP A 78 -14.41 1.71 -7.26
C TRP A 78 -15.32 2.25 -8.37
N LEU A 79 -15.96 3.40 -8.16
CA LEU A 79 -16.78 4.03 -9.20
C LEU A 79 -15.95 4.35 -10.46
N GLN A 80 -14.70 4.81 -10.30
CA GLN A 80 -13.78 5.03 -11.42
C GLN A 80 -13.35 3.70 -12.08
N PHE A 81 -12.96 2.69 -11.29
CA PHE A 81 -12.58 1.37 -11.80
C PHE A 81 -13.72 0.71 -12.60
N MET A 82 -14.98 0.86 -12.15
CA MET A 82 -16.16 0.35 -12.86
C MET A 82 -16.29 0.89 -14.29
N THR A 83 -15.73 2.07 -14.58
CA THR A 83 -15.74 2.65 -15.94
C THR A 83 -14.65 2.08 -16.84
N ALA A 84 -13.67 1.36 -16.30
CA ALA A 84 -12.56 0.77 -17.07
C ALA A 84 -12.99 -0.44 -17.93
N GLY A 85 -14.18 -1.01 -17.66
CA GLY A 85 -14.70 -2.14 -18.44
C GLY A 85 -13.97 -3.47 -18.23
N LEU A 86 -13.15 -3.60 -17.17
CA LEU A 86 -12.48 -4.84 -16.80
C LEU A 86 -13.40 -5.76 -15.97
N GLU A 87 -13.14 -7.06 -16.03
CA GLU A 87 -13.88 -8.07 -15.25
C GLU A 87 -13.33 -8.24 -13.83
N GLU A 88 -12.03 -8.06 -13.62
CA GLU A 88 -11.36 -8.16 -12.32
C GLU A 88 -10.17 -7.20 -12.21
N VAL A 89 -9.78 -6.90 -10.97
CA VAL A 89 -8.54 -6.16 -10.67
C VAL A 89 -7.29 -6.96 -11.08
N GLN A 90 -6.26 -6.26 -11.56
CA GLN A 90 -5.03 -6.87 -12.07
C GLN A 90 -3.98 -7.17 -10.98
N VAL A 91 -4.13 -6.59 -9.79
CA VAL A 91 -3.30 -6.88 -8.62
C VAL A 91 -4.16 -7.15 -7.38
N PRO A 92 -3.67 -7.91 -6.39
CA PRO A 92 -4.36 -8.07 -5.11
C PRO A 92 -4.81 -6.72 -4.54
N THR A 93 -6.12 -6.59 -4.31
CA THR A 93 -6.75 -5.34 -3.88
C THR A 93 -7.66 -5.61 -2.69
N THR A 94 -7.66 -4.73 -1.69
CA THR A 94 -8.52 -4.85 -0.50
C THR A 94 -9.17 -3.52 -0.13
N THR A 95 -10.46 -3.56 0.22
CA THR A 95 -11.19 -2.45 0.83
C THR A 95 -11.37 -2.70 2.34
N HIS A 96 -11.16 -1.66 3.16
CA HIS A 96 -11.24 -1.72 4.62
C HIS A 96 -12.29 -0.73 5.14
N CYS A 97 -13.23 -1.19 5.96
CA CYS A 97 -14.29 -0.35 6.54
C CYS A 97 -13.92 0.15 7.94
N ASP A 98 -13.27 1.30 8.00
CA ASP A 98 -12.71 1.87 9.24
C ASP A 98 -12.92 3.38 9.42
N HIS A 99 -13.35 4.15 8.41
CA HIS A 99 -13.54 5.61 8.52
C HIS A 99 -14.98 6.04 8.79
N LEU A 100 -15.97 5.15 8.61
CA LEU A 100 -17.40 5.49 8.74
C LEU A 100 -18.01 5.12 10.11
N ILE A 101 -17.18 4.69 11.07
CA ILE A 101 -17.60 4.38 12.44
C ILE A 101 -17.28 5.57 13.35
N GLN A 102 -18.30 6.19 13.92
CA GLN A 102 -18.14 7.36 14.80
C GLN A 102 -18.13 6.96 16.27
N ALA A 103 -17.08 7.32 17.00
CA ALA A 103 -17.02 7.15 18.44
C ALA A 103 -18.03 8.08 19.16
N ARG A 104 -18.93 7.52 19.96
CA ARG A 104 -19.93 8.25 20.77
C ARG A 104 -20.19 7.62 22.13
N ILE A 105 -20.43 6.33 22.21
CA ILE A 105 -20.83 5.64 23.46
C ILE A 105 -19.78 4.60 23.86
N ASP A 106 -19.68 3.53 23.08
CA ASP A 106 -18.74 2.42 23.25
C ASP A 106 -18.59 1.65 21.94
N GLY A 107 -17.58 0.77 21.86
CA GLY A 107 -17.22 0.10 20.62
C GLY A 107 -18.34 -0.74 19.99
N ASP A 108 -19.10 -1.48 20.79
CA ASP A 108 -20.14 -2.37 20.28
C ASP A 108 -21.37 -1.58 19.81
N THR A 109 -21.79 -0.60 20.61
CA THR A 109 -22.92 0.27 20.29
C THR A 109 -22.63 1.12 19.06
N ASP A 110 -21.45 1.75 19.00
CA ASP A 110 -21.06 2.62 17.91
C ASP A 110 -20.90 1.84 16.59
N LEU A 111 -20.38 0.60 16.65
CA LEU A 111 -20.29 -0.29 15.50
C LEU A 111 -21.68 -0.67 14.98
N SER A 112 -22.61 -1.07 15.86
CA SER A 112 -23.98 -1.41 15.46
C SER A 112 -24.65 -0.23 14.76
N VAL A 113 -24.55 0.97 15.34
CA VAL A 113 -25.11 2.20 14.76
C VAL A 113 -24.46 2.52 13.42
N ALA A 114 -23.15 2.31 13.26
CA ALA A 114 -22.46 2.54 12.01
C ALA A 114 -22.87 1.55 10.90
N VAL A 115 -23.07 0.27 11.25
CA VAL A 115 -23.58 -0.76 10.32
C VAL A 115 -24.96 -0.39 9.80
N ASP A 116 -25.86 0.08 10.68
CA ASP A 116 -27.20 0.51 10.29
C ASP A 116 -27.16 1.80 9.44
N ASN A 117 -26.43 2.83 9.88
CA ASN A 117 -26.42 4.14 9.22
C ASN A 117 -25.71 4.15 7.86
N ASN A 118 -24.71 3.28 7.67
CA ASN A 118 -23.90 3.24 6.46
C ASN A 118 -24.11 1.96 5.64
N SER A 119 -25.23 1.26 5.84
CA SER A 119 -25.50 -0.04 5.21
C SER A 119 -25.38 0.02 3.69
N GLU A 120 -25.88 1.07 3.05
CA GLU A 120 -25.79 1.26 1.59
C GLU A 120 -24.34 1.29 1.10
N VAL A 121 -23.46 2.00 1.82
CA VAL A 121 -22.04 2.09 1.46
C VAL A 121 -21.34 0.76 1.66
N TYR A 122 -21.61 0.07 2.77
CA TYR A 122 -21.00 -1.22 3.04
C TYR A 122 -21.48 -2.30 2.06
N ASP A 123 -22.76 -2.32 1.71
CA ASP A 123 -23.33 -3.23 0.70
C ASP A 123 -22.73 -2.96 -0.69
N PHE A 124 -22.56 -1.68 -1.06
CA PHE A 124 -21.86 -1.31 -2.28
C PHE A 124 -20.42 -1.83 -2.29
N LEU A 125 -19.66 -1.58 -1.22
CA LEU A 125 -18.26 -1.98 -1.13
C LEU A 125 -18.08 -3.51 -1.06
N GLU A 126 -18.95 -4.23 -0.35
CA GLU A 126 -18.94 -5.70 -0.31
C GLU A 126 -19.24 -6.29 -1.70
N SER A 127 -20.30 -5.81 -2.35
CA SER A 127 -20.72 -6.31 -3.67
C SER A 127 -19.73 -5.97 -4.78
N VAL A 128 -19.14 -4.77 -4.78
CA VAL A 128 -18.16 -4.37 -5.80
C VAL A 128 -16.84 -5.13 -5.62
N CYS A 129 -16.40 -5.37 -4.38
CA CYS A 129 -15.22 -6.20 -4.12
C CYS A 129 -15.45 -7.63 -4.59
N ALA A 130 -16.61 -8.23 -4.27
CA ALA A 130 -16.97 -9.56 -4.71
C ALA A 130 -17.04 -9.67 -6.25
N LYS A 131 -17.59 -8.66 -6.92
CA LYS A 131 -17.71 -8.62 -8.39
C LYS A 131 -16.36 -8.59 -9.09
N TYR A 132 -15.42 -7.78 -8.60
CA TYR A 132 -14.14 -7.53 -9.29
C TYR A 132 -12.95 -8.31 -8.69
N GLY A 133 -13.21 -9.30 -7.84
CA GLY A 133 -12.16 -10.17 -7.30
C GLY A 133 -11.24 -9.51 -6.27
N ALA A 134 -11.76 -8.56 -5.48
CA ALA A 134 -11.05 -7.88 -4.40
C ALA A 134 -11.50 -8.35 -3.01
N GLY A 135 -10.63 -8.16 -2.01
CA GLY A 135 -10.93 -8.45 -0.61
C GLY A 135 -11.75 -7.35 0.05
N PHE A 136 -12.64 -7.74 0.96
CA PHE A 136 -13.48 -6.84 1.73
C PHE A 136 -13.33 -7.11 3.23
N TRP A 137 -12.82 -6.13 3.96
CA TRP A 137 -12.70 -6.15 5.41
C TRP A 137 -13.86 -5.39 6.01
N LYS A 138 -14.77 -6.14 6.67
CA LYS A 138 -16.05 -5.65 7.20
C LYS A 138 -15.86 -4.54 8.26
N PRO A 139 -16.89 -3.72 8.51
CA PRO A 139 -16.88 -2.77 9.62
C PRO A 139 -16.52 -3.46 10.93
N GLY A 140 -15.60 -2.86 11.70
CA GLY A 140 -15.11 -3.42 12.96
C GLY A 140 -13.97 -4.43 12.84
N SER A 141 -13.49 -4.71 11.63
CA SER A 141 -12.32 -5.59 11.42
C SER A 141 -10.99 -4.99 11.84
N GLY A 142 -10.89 -3.66 11.90
CA GLY A 142 -9.70 -2.92 12.31
C GLY A 142 -9.32 -1.82 11.33
N ILE A 143 -8.40 -0.96 11.76
CA ILE A 143 -7.88 0.14 10.93
C ILE A 143 -7.01 -0.45 9.80
N ILE A 144 -7.19 0.06 8.57
CA ILE A 144 -6.53 -0.40 7.34
C ILE A 144 -5.05 -0.69 7.54
N HIS A 145 -4.29 0.21 8.16
CA HIS A 145 -2.84 0.09 8.32
C HIS A 145 -2.42 -1.00 9.29
N GLN A 146 -3.25 -1.30 10.29
CA GLN A 146 -3.03 -2.38 11.24
C GLN A 146 -3.29 -3.73 10.56
N VAL A 147 -4.42 -3.86 9.86
CA VAL A 147 -4.75 -5.07 9.09
C VAL A 147 -3.69 -5.33 8.01
N ILE A 148 -3.22 -4.28 7.33
CA ILE A 148 -2.12 -4.37 6.36
C ILE A 148 -0.84 -4.88 7.02
N LEU A 149 -0.44 -4.31 8.15
CA LEU A 149 0.79 -4.73 8.83
C LEU A 149 0.73 -6.20 9.29
N GLU A 150 -0.43 -6.67 9.74
CA GLU A 150 -0.61 -8.02 10.27
C GLU A 150 -0.78 -9.10 9.20
N GLN A 151 -1.46 -8.79 8.09
CA GLN A 151 -1.87 -9.80 7.11
C GLN A 151 -1.16 -9.70 5.76
N TYR A 152 -0.63 -8.52 5.43
CA TYR A 152 -0.31 -8.19 4.04
C TYR A 152 1.09 -7.64 3.79
N ALA A 153 1.65 -6.89 4.75
CA ALA A 153 2.98 -6.35 4.62
C ALA A 153 4.03 -7.47 4.65
N PHE A 154 5.07 -7.32 3.85
CA PHE A 154 6.25 -8.20 3.88
C PHE A 154 7.50 -7.41 3.49
N PRO A 155 8.69 -7.82 3.97
CA PRO A 155 9.94 -7.11 3.64
C PRO A 155 10.19 -7.06 2.14
N GLY A 156 10.58 -5.91 1.61
CA GLY A 156 10.97 -5.78 0.22
C GLY A 156 9.84 -5.71 -0.80
N GLY A 157 8.58 -5.85 -0.39
CA GLY A 157 7.43 -5.58 -1.26
C GLY A 157 7.20 -4.09 -1.50
N MET A 158 6.32 -3.78 -2.44
CA MET A 158 5.83 -2.44 -2.74
C MET A 158 4.30 -2.41 -2.77
N MET A 159 3.68 -1.42 -2.13
CA MET A 159 2.24 -1.20 -2.23
C MET A 159 1.89 0.26 -2.35
N ILE A 160 0.70 0.51 -2.87
CA ILE A 160 0.03 1.80 -2.78
C ILE A 160 -1.26 1.66 -1.98
N GLY A 161 -1.67 2.75 -1.33
CA GLY A 161 -2.92 2.80 -0.62
C GLY A 161 -3.58 4.16 -0.67
N THR A 162 -4.92 4.20 -0.73
CA THR A 162 -5.70 5.45 -0.80
C THR A 162 -5.83 6.13 0.57
N ASP A 163 -4.73 6.20 1.29
CA ASP A 163 -4.60 6.84 2.60
C ASP A 163 -3.18 7.35 2.84
N SER A 164 -3.04 8.50 3.51
CA SER A 164 -1.75 9.14 3.76
C SER A 164 -0.84 8.38 4.72
N HIS A 165 -1.40 7.55 5.62
CA HIS A 165 -0.64 6.77 6.60
C HIS A 165 -0.23 5.38 6.09
N THR A 166 -0.47 5.10 4.81
CA THR A 166 0.03 3.89 4.10
C THR A 166 1.53 3.59 4.37
N PRO A 167 2.43 4.60 4.54
CA PRO A 167 3.81 4.35 4.96
C PRO A 167 3.99 3.51 6.25
N ASN A 168 2.95 3.28 7.06
CA ASN A 168 2.98 2.41 8.23
C ASN A 168 3.58 1.02 7.94
N ALA A 169 3.27 0.42 6.77
CA ALA A 169 3.82 -0.88 6.37
C ALA A 169 5.35 -0.88 6.19
N GLY A 170 5.98 0.30 6.10
CA GLY A 170 7.43 0.45 6.14
C GLY A 170 8.07 -0.05 7.45
N GLY A 171 7.31 -0.14 8.54
CA GLY A 171 7.72 -0.80 9.77
C GLY A 171 8.08 -2.29 9.57
N LEU A 172 7.53 -2.93 8.53
CA LEU A 172 7.85 -4.30 8.13
C LEU A 172 8.81 -4.40 6.92
N GLY A 173 9.51 -3.31 6.60
CA GLY A 173 10.49 -3.27 5.51
C GLY A 173 9.89 -3.21 4.09
N MET A 174 8.62 -2.86 3.96
CA MET A 174 7.92 -2.65 2.68
C MET A 174 8.05 -1.18 2.22
N ILE A 175 8.05 -0.91 0.91
CA ILE A 175 7.79 0.46 0.42
C ILE A 175 6.28 0.62 0.23
N ALA A 176 5.67 1.48 1.04
CA ALA A 176 4.23 1.69 1.02
C ALA A 176 3.93 3.18 0.86
N ILE A 177 3.18 3.54 -0.19
CA ILE A 177 3.00 4.94 -0.62
C ILE A 177 1.51 5.28 -0.61
N GLY A 178 1.17 6.39 0.07
CA GLY A 178 -0.18 6.95 0.03
C GLY A 178 -0.45 7.67 -1.29
N VAL A 179 -1.61 7.41 -1.90
CA VAL A 179 -1.99 7.92 -3.22
C VAL A 179 -3.46 8.35 -3.27
N GLY A 180 -3.88 8.98 -4.38
CA GLY A 180 -5.29 9.23 -4.65
C GLY A 180 -6.01 8.00 -5.22
N GLY A 181 -7.35 8.07 -5.29
CA GLY A 181 -8.15 7.00 -5.89
C GLY A 181 -7.79 6.70 -7.35
N ALA A 182 -7.45 7.72 -8.14
CA ALA A 182 -7.08 7.54 -9.55
C ALA A 182 -5.79 6.73 -9.73
N ASP A 183 -4.75 6.99 -8.94
CA ASP A 183 -3.50 6.22 -8.98
C ASP A 183 -3.74 4.76 -8.56
N ALA A 184 -4.65 4.53 -7.61
CA ALA A 184 -5.06 3.18 -7.24
C ALA A 184 -5.76 2.47 -8.42
N VAL A 185 -6.62 3.17 -9.16
CA VAL A 185 -7.29 2.66 -10.35
C VAL A 185 -6.30 2.30 -11.45
N ASP A 186 -5.26 3.11 -11.68
CA ASP A 186 -4.21 2.79 -12.65
C ASP A 186 -3.60 1.41 -12.36
N VAL A 187 -3.17 1.18 -11.11
CA VAL A 187 -2.58 -0.11 -10.73
C VAL A 187 -3.61 -1.24 -10.71
N MET A 188 -4.84 -0.98 -10.25
CA MET A 188 -5.93 -1.96 -10.30
C MET A 188 -6.26 -2.38 -11.74
N THR A 189 -6.05 -1.51 -12.72
CA THR A 189 -6.27 -1.77 -14.16
C THR A 189 -5.01 -2.29 -14.87
N GLY A 190 -3.89 -2.43 -14.16
CA GLY A 190 -2.63 -2.96 -14.69
C GLY A 190 -1.71 -1.93 -15.34
N PHE A 191 -2.05 -0.64 -15.26
CA PHE A 191 -1.13 0.43 -15.64
C PHE A 191 -0.05 0.60 -14.57
N PRO A 192 1.16 1.03 -14.98
CA PRO A 192 2.22 1.31 -14.02
C PRO A 192 1.87 2.53 -13.15
N PHE A 193 2.33 2.49 -11.91
CA PHE A 193 2.31 3.65 -11.02
C PHE A 193 3.45 4.61 -11.39
N ASN A 194 3.09 5.75 -11.98
CA ASN A 194 4.04 6.78 -12.36
C ASN A 194 4.38 7.71 -11.18
N ILE A 195 5.64 7.74 -10.75
CA ILE A 195 6.07 8.59 -9.64
C ILE A 195 7.45 9.20 -9.89
N LYS A 196 7.66 10.40 -9.35
CA LYS A 196 8.98 11.02 -9.31
C LYS A 196 9.93 10.22 -8.40
N TRP A 197 11.08 9.81 -8.95
CA TRP A 197 12.13 9.10 -8.21
C TRP A 197 12.52 9.88 -6.94
N PRO A 198 12.44 9.29 -5.74
CA PRO A 198 12.50 10.07 -4.50
C PRO A 198 13.92 10.52 -4.15
N LYS A 199 14.01 11.64 -3.43
CA LYS A 199 15.19 11.92 -2.59
C LYS A 199 15.14 11.05 -1.35
N ILE A 200 16.29 10.80 -0.73
CA ILE A 200 16.40 9.93 0.45
C ILE A 200 16.94 10.75 1.63
N ILE A 201 16.23 10.72 2.75
CA ILE A 201 16.69 11.25 4.04
C ILE A 201 17.08 10.05 4.91
N GLY A 202 18.31 10.07 5.44
CA GLY A 202 18.80 9.05 6.37
C GLY A 202 18.66 9.53 7.80
N VAL A 203 17.84 8.84 8.60
CA VAL A 203 17.76 9.04 10.06
C VAL A 203 18.57 7.94 10.73
N ARG A 204 19.74 8.29 11.28
CA ARG A 204 20.59 7.34 12.00
C ARG A 204 20.20 7.33 13.48
N LEU A 205 19.55 6.25 13.92
CA LEU A 205 19.27 6.02 15.33
C LEU A 205 20.53 5.45 16.01
N THR A 206 20.86 5.97 17.19
CA THR A 206 21.96 5.48 18.04
C THR A 206 21.53 5.43 19.50
N GLY A 207 22.13 4.55 20.29
CA GLY A 207 21.72 4.32 21.67
C GLY A 207 20.47 3.44 21.76
N GLU A 208 19.76 3.53 22.89
CA GLU A 208 18.60 2.70 23.21
C GLU A 208 17.52 3.57 23.88
N LEU A 209 16.24 3.24 23.65
CA LEU A 209 15.12 3.90 24.34
C LEU A 209 15.16 3.55 25.84
N SER A 210 14.84 4.51 26.70
CA SER A 210 14.85 4.31 28.16
C SER A 210 13.76 5.11 28.87
N GLY A 211 13.38 4.63 30.06
CA GLY A 211 12.36 5.26 30.91
C GLY A 211 10.99 5.28 30.23
N TRP A 212 10.42 6.48 30.10
CA TRP A 212 9.12 6.71 29.47
C TRP A 212 9.18 6.91 27.95
N THR A 213 10.39 6.96 27.37
CA THR A 213 10.57 7.18 25.94
C THR A 213 10.08 5.99 25.13
N SER A 214 9.34 6.26 24.06
CA SER A 214 8.71 5.29 23.16
C SER A 214 9.11 5.51 21.69
N SER A 215 8.70 4.60 20.80
CA SER A 215 8.88 4.77 19.35
C SER A 215 8.18 6.01 18.80
N LYS A 216 7.08 6.44 19.44
CA LYS A 216 6.35 7.66 19.09
C LYS A 216 7.21 8.91 19.26
N ASP A 217 8.04 8.95 20.30
CA ASP A 217 8.89 10.12 20.60
C ASP A 217 9.95 10.34 19.52
N VAL A 218 10.43 9.25 18.89
CA VAL A 218 11.39 9.33 17.78
C VAL A 218 10.79 10.12 16.61
N ILE A 219 9.58 9.75 16.15
CA ILE A 219 8.97 10.44 15.00
C ILE A 219 8.45 11.84 15.36
N LEU A 220 7.98 12.06 16.59
CA LEU A 220 7.62 13.41 17.07
C LEU A 220 8.81 14.37 17.10
N LYS A 221 10.02 13.86 17.32
CA LYS A 221 11.24 14.68 17.29
C LYS A 221 11.71 15.02 15.87
N VAL A 222 11.42 14.15 14.90
CA VAL A 222 11.83 14.30 13.49
C VAL A 222 10.85 15.21 12.72
N ALA A 223 9.57 15.19 13.05
CA ALA A 223 8.51 15.99 12.43
C ALA A 223 8.63 17.49 12.74
#